data_AF-A0A133VMZ2-F1
#
_entry.id   AF-A0A133VMZ2-F1
#
_cell.length_a   1.000
_cell.length_b   1.000
_cell.length_c   1.000
_cell.angle_alpha   90.00
_cell.angle_beta   90.00
_cell.angle_gamma   90.00
#
_symmetry.space_group_name_H-M   'P 1'
#
loop_
_entity.id
_entity.type
_entity.pdbx_description
1 polymer ?
#
loop_
_entity_poly.entity_id
_entity_poly.type
_entity_poly.pdbx_seq_one_letter_code
_entity_poly.pdbx_strand_id
1 'polypeptide(L)' 'MPYKVSVTEKGQMTIPKKIRETLGIKGQVEVEMDQEQEMIKIKNIPDLSEVKGMIENPGQDVLGIRERMEEEYQP' A
#
# COMPACT_ATOMS: atom_id res chain seq x y z
N MET A 1 -1.16 25.96 -4.33
CA MET A 1 -1.34 26.27 -5.76
C MET A 1 -2.07 25.09 -6.40
N PRO A 2 -3.23 25.31 -7.04
CA PRO A 2 -3.92 24.26 -7.78
C PRO A 2 -3.14 23.93 -9.06
N TYR A 3 -3.04 22.65 -9.41
CA TYR A 3 -2.52 22.21 -10.69
C TYR A 3 -3.69 22.04 -11.66
N LYS A 4 -3.62 22.70 -12.81
CA LYS A 4 -4.56 22.47 -13.91
C LYS A 4 -3.94 21.47 -14.86
N VAL A 5 -4.59 20.32 -15.03
CA VAL A 5 -4.18 19.26 -15.97
C VAL A 5 -5.33 18.98 -16.91
N SER A 6 -5.03 18.65 -18.17
CA SER A 6 -6.02 18.18 -19.14
C SER A 6 -6.22 16.69 -18.98
N VAL A 7 -7.47 16.24 -19.09
CA VAL A 7 -7.81 14.83 -19.27
C VAL A 7 -7.79 14.54 -20.76
N THR A 8 -7.06 13.50 -21.17
CA THR A 8 -7.02 13.08 -22.57
C THR A 8 -8.32 12.39 -22.97
N GLU A 9 -8.54 12.18 -24.27
CA GLU A 9 -9.73 11.47 -24.79
C GLU A 9 -9.87 10.06 -24.22
N LYS A 10 -8.77 9.45 -23.79
CA LYS A 10 -8.74 8.13 -23.16
C LYS A 10 -8.95 8.17 -21.63
N GLY A 11 -9.27 9.34 -21.07
CA GLY A 11 -9.46 9.51 -19.63
C GLY A 11 -8.16 9.58 -18.81
N GLN A 12 -7.00 9.75 -19.46
CA GLN A 12 -5.71 9.79 -18.75
C GLN A 12 -5.39 11.22 -18.32
N MET A 13 -4.79 11.37 -17.13
CA MET A 13 -4.24 12.64 -16.66
C MET A 13 -2.83 12.46 -16.14
N THR A 14 -1.97 13.44 -16.39
CA THR A 14 -0.59 13.42 -15.88
C THR A 14 -0.55 14.03 -14.49
N ILE A 15 -0.15 13.26 -13.48
CA ILE A 15 0.10 13.78 -12.13
C ILE A 15 1.43 14.56 -12.14
N PRO A 16 1.47 15.86 -11.81
CA PRO A 16 2.69 16.65 -11.78
C PRO A 16 3.79 16.06 -10.90
N LYS A 17 5.06 16.23 -11.29
CA LYS A 17 6.23 15.63 -10.61
C LYS A 17 6.26 15.90 -9.10
N LYS A 18 5.98 17.14 -8.70
CA LYS A 18 5.94 17.54 -7.28
C LYS A 18 4.91 16.75 -6.47
N ILE A 19 3.73 16.47 -7.04
CA ILE A 19 2.70 15.67 -6.35
C ILE A 19 3.16 14.22 -6.24
N ARG A 20 3.74 13.65 -7.31
CA ARG A 20 4.25 12.27 -7.29
C ARG A 20 5.34 12.07 -6.24
N GLU A 21 6.27 13.02 -6.13
CA GLU A 21 7.37 12.97 -5.16
C GLU A 21 6.84 13.08 -3.72
N THR A 22 5.91 14.00 -3.47
CA THR A 22 5.29 14.15 -2.14
C THR A 22 4.50 12.91 -1.72
N LEU A 23 3.79 12.27 -2.66
CA LEU A 23 2.98 11.08 -2.38
C LEU A 23 3.76 9.76 -2.52
N GLY A 24 5.04 9.81 -2.91
CA GLY A 24 5.89 8.63 -3.11
C GLY A 24 5.41 7.70 -4.24
N ILE A 25 4.69 8.22 -5.25
CA ILE A 25 4.12 7.42 -6.33
C ILE A 25 5.21 7.00 -7.32
N LYS A 26 5.47 5.68 -7.43
CA LYS A 26 6.50 5.11 -8.32
C LYS A 26 5.97 4.21 -9.45
N GLY A 27 4.64 4.18 -9.66
CA GLY A 27 4.06 3.42 -10.77
C GLY A 27 2.55 3.39 -10.70
N GLN A 28 2.01 2.50 -9.87
CA GLN A 28 0.57 2.32 -9.70
C GLN A 28 0.05 3.09 -8.49
N VAL A 29 -1.23 3.45 -8.58
CA VAL A 29 -1.97 4.15 -7.52
C VAL A 29 -3.34 3.54 -7.41
N GLU A 30 -3.87 3.53 -6.20
CA GLU A 30 -5.26 3.21 -5.94
C GLU A 30 -6.08 4.50 -6.07
N VAL A 31 -7.22 4.42 -6.77
CA VAL A 31 -8.10 5.56 -7.00
C VAL A 31 -9.48 5.21 -6.45
N GLU A 32 -9.94 5.98 -5.47
CA GLU A 32 -11.27 5.87 -4.90
C GLU A 32 -12.08 7.12 -5.28
N MET A 33 -13.35 6.93 -5.63
CA MET A 33 -14.28 8.04 -5.89
C MET A 33 -15.02 8.38 -4.61
N ASP A 34 -14.90 9.63 -4.18
CA ASP A 34 -15.73 10.20 -3.14
C ASP A 34 -16.97 10.84 -3.79
N GLN A 35 -18.10 10.16 -3.68
CA GLN A 35 -19.36 10.59 -4.30
C GLN A 35 -19.97 11.83 -3.64
N GLU A 36 -19.73 12.04 -2.36
CA GLU A 36 -20.30 13.16 -1.62
C GLU A 36 -19.59 14.48 -1.96
N GLN A 37 -18.27 14.40 -2.16
CA GLN A 37 -17.44 15.56 -2.45
C GLN A 37 -17.17 15.77 -3.93
N GLU A 38 -17.60 14.85 -4.80
CA GLU A 38 -17.30 14.81 -6.23
C GLU A 38 -15.78 14.85 -6.49
N MET A 39 -15.01 14.09 -5.70
CA MET A 39 -13.55 14.06 -5.76
C MET A 39 -13.00 12.66 -6.00
N ILE A 40 -11.79 12.59 -6.57
CA ILE A 40 -11.00 11.35 -6.61
C ILE A 40 -9.91 11.41 -5.53
N LYS A 41 -9.84 10.37 -4.72
CA LYS A 41 -8.77 10.14 -3.75
C LYS A 41 -7.74 9.23 -4.39
N ILE A 42 -6.50 9.68 -4.45
CA ILE A 42 -5.37 8.92 -5.00
C ILE A 42 -4.50 8.47 -3.83
N LYS A 43 -4.36 7.16 -3.65
CA LYS A 43 -3.48 6.56 -2.65
C LYS A 43 -2.29 5.89 -3.32
N ASN A 44 -1.13 6.03 -2.68
CA ASN A 44 0.04 5.24 -2.99
C ASN A 44 -0.26 3.77 -2.68
N ILE A 45 0.04 2.87 -3.62
CA ILE A 45 0.11 1.44 -3.34
C ILE A 45 1.55 1.14 -2.88
N PRO A 46 1.77 0.81 -1.59
CA PRO A 46 3.11 0.51 -1.11
C PRO A 46 3.62 -0.74 -1.81
N ASP A 47 4.87 -0.72 -2.25
CA ASP A 47 5.49 -1.91 -2.80
C ASP A 47 5.73 -2.89 -1.64
N LEU A 48 5.19 -4.11 -1.73
CA LEU A 48 5.37 -5.14 -0.70
C LEU A 48 6.85 -5.50 -0.50
N SER A 49 7.73 -5.15 -1.45
CA SER A 49 9.19 -5.24 -1.28
C SER A 49 9.71 -4.32 -0.18
N GLU A 50 9.07 -3.17 0.06
CA GLU A 50 9.41 -2.23 1.15
C GLU A 50 8.89 -2.76 2.51
N VAL A 51 7.83 -3.58 2.52
CA VAL A 51 7.25 -4.18 3.72
C VAL A 51 8.07 -5.36 4.25
N LYS A 52 8.85 -6.03 3.37
CA LYS A 52 9.62 -7.25 3.71
C LYS A 52 10.68 -7.05 4.81
N GLY A 53 11.03 -5.81 5.15
CA GLY A 53 11.98 -5.47 6.23
C GLY A 53 11.37 -4.76 7.44
N MET A 54 10.08 -4.40 7.41
CA MET A 54 9.39 -3.71 8.52
C MET A 54 8.60 -4.63 9.44
N ILE A 55 8.46 -5.90 9.06
CA ILE A 55 7.97 -6.93 9.98
C ILE A 55 9.18 -7.38 10.78
N GLU A 56 9.44 -6.72 11.91
CA GLU A 56 10.11 -7.40 13.02
C GLU A 56 9.24 -8.61 13.32
N ASN A 57 9.64 -9.80 12.87
CA ASN A 57 9.08 -11.03 13.42
C ASN A 57 9.50 -10.98 14.90
N PRO A 58 8.57 -10.75 15.85
CA PRO A 58 8.92 -10.94 17.24
C PRO A 58 9.36 -12.38 17.31
N GLY A 59 10.64 -12.63 17.61
CA GLY A 59 11.26 -13.95 17.47
C GLY A 59 10.33 -15.00 18.04
N GLN A 60 9.59 -15.67 17.16
CA GLN A 60 8.68 -16.72 17.58
C GLN A 60 9.62 -17.82 18.01
N ASP A 61 9.63 -18.09 19.30
CA ASP A 61 10.40 -19.15 19.91
C ASP A 61 9.96 -20.47 19.27
N VAL A 62 10.68 -20.86 18.20
CA VAL A 62 10.34 -21.98 17.35
C VAL A 62 10.33 -23.27 18.18
N LEU A 63 11.08 -23.30 19.28
CA LEU A 63 11.03 -24.36 20.29
C LEU A 63 9.67 -24.38 21.01
N GLY A 64 9.21 -23.25 21.56
CA GLY A 64 7.95 -23.20 22.30
C GLY A 64 6.69 -23.42 21.44
N ILE A 65 6.79 -23.30 20.12
CA ILE A 65 5.73 -23.72 19.17
C ILE A 65 5.79 -25.23 18.91
N ARG A 66 6.99 -25.81 18.81
CA ARG A 66 7.17 -27.26 18.67
C ARG A 66 6.72 -28.02 19.91
N GLU A 67 7.07 -27.55 21.10
CA GLU A 67 6.67 -28.18 22.36
C GLU A 67 5.14 -28.19 22.52
N ARG A 68 4.47 -27.07 22.21
CA ARG A 68 3.00 -27.01 22.22
C ARG A 68 2.34 -27.90 21.18
N MET A 69 2.94 -28.04 19.99
CA MET A 69 2.46 -28.98 18.98
C MET A 69 2.62 -30.43 19.41
N GLU A 70 3.69 -30.79 20.12
CA GLU A 70 3.88 -32.14 20.66
C GLU A 70 2.94 -32.44 21.85
N GLU A 71 2.62 -31.45 22.68
CA GLU A 71 1.67 -31.60 23.79
C GLU A 71 0.20 -31.72 23.31
N GLU A 72 -0.20 -31.00 22.27
CA GLU A 72 -1.54 -31.14 21.67
C GLU A 72 -1.71 -32.44 20.86
N TYR A 73 -0.61 -33.08 20.44
CA TYR A 73 -0.59 -34.32 19.69
C TYR A 73 -0.41 -35.55 20.59
N GLN A 74 -1.10 -35.60 21.73
CA GLN A 74 -1.30 -36.86 22.46
C GLN A 74 -2.55 -37.56 21.90
N PRO A 75 -2.43 -38.73 21.24
CA PRO A 75 -3.57 -39.52 20.74
C PRO A 75 -4.42 -40.13 21.85
#